data_AF-A0A972SAC1-F1
#
_entry.id   AF-A0A972SAC1-F1
#
_cell.length_a   1.000
_cell.length_b   1.000
_cell.length_c   1.000
_cell.angle_alpha   90.00
_cell.angle_beta   90.00
_cell.angle_gamma   90.00
#
_symmetry.space_group_name_H-M   'P 1'
#
loop_
_entity.id
_entity.type
_entity.pdbx_description
1 polymer ?
#
loop_
_entity_poly.entity_id
_entity_poly.type
_entity_poly.pdbx_seq_one_letter_code
_entity_poly.pdbx_strand_id
1 'polypeptide(L)'
;RTLPERDRWGGRSLRAEALAALAPHLPEDLMAQALGAARMIASDRYRAEALAALAPHLPQDLMAQALVAARKIRDQDHRALALAALAPHLPQDLMAQALDAARKIESAQYRAKALAALAPRLAELPLLELYPLWRETLPALARRTRKDLLADIRALHPVIHKLGGEEAIAETARAIIDVGRWWP
;
A
#
# COMPACT_ATOMS: atom_id res chain seq x y z
N ARG A 1 -2.69 -41.61 -4.79
CA ARG A 1 -3.50 -41.08 -5.91
C ARG A 1 -3.46 -39.56 -5.84
N THR A 2 -2.63 -38.96 -6.69
CA THR A 2 -2.48 -37.50 -6.84
C THR A 2 -3.66 -36.94 -7.61
N LEU A 3 -4.40 -36.01 -7.02
CA LEU A 3 -5.48 -35.27 -7.70
C LEU A 3 -4.90 -34.47 -8.88
N PRO A 4 -5.66 -34.32 -9.99
CA PRO A 4 -5.17 -33.69 -11.21
C PRO A 4 -4.93 -32.18 -11.01
N GLU A 5 -3.90 -31.65 -11.67
CA GLU A 5 -3.38 -30.28 -11.51
C GLU A 5 -4.40 -29.16 -11.78
N ARG A 6 -5.55 -29.46 -12.39
CA ARG A 6 -6.63 -28.50 -12.67
C ARG A 6 -7.30 -27.93 -11.42
N ASP A 7 -7.39 -28.71 -10.33
CA ASP A 7 -8.04 -28.26 -9.08
C ASP A 7 -7.16 -27.33 -8.24
N ARG A 8 -5.83 -27.32 -8.47
CA ARG A 8 -4.90 -26.45 -7.74
C ARG A 8 -5.11 -24.99 -8.08
N TRP A 9 -5.45 -24.67 -9.33
CA TRP A 9 -5.62 -23.28 -9.79
C TRP A 9 -7.03 -22.78 -9.51
N GLY A 10 -8.05 -23.58 -9.83
CA GLY A 10 -9.44 -23.26 -9.55
C GLY A 10 -9.72 -23.07 -8.05
N GLY A 11 -9.22 -23.96 -7.19
CA GLY A 11 -9.47 -23.85 -5.74
C GLY A 11 -8.88 -22.59 -5.08
N ARG A 12 -7.84 -21.99 -5.66
CA ARG A 12 -7.22 -20.76 -5.12
C ARG A 12 -7.96 -19.50 -5.55
N SER A 13 -8.38 -19.43 -6.81
CA SER A 13 -9.22 -18.32 -7.28
C SER A 13 -10.58 -18.35 -6.60
N LEU A 14 -11.21 -19.53 -6.51
CA LEU A 14 -12.51 -19.72 -5.86
C LEU A 14 -12.50 -19.30 -4.40
N ARG A 15 -11.40 -19.51 -3.66
CA ARG A 15 -11.32 -19.05 -2.26
C ARG A 15 -11.27 -17.53 -2.16
N ALA A 16 -10.52 -16.85 -3.01
CA ALA A 16 -10.48 -15.39 -3.03
C ALA A 16 -11.82 -14.79 -3.48
N GLU A 17 -12.43 -15.36 -4.51
CA GLU A 17 -13.74 -14.98 -5.01
C GLU A 17 -14.84 -15.20 -3.96
N ALA A 18 -14.83 -16.35 -3.27
CA ALA A 18 -15.77 -16.62 -2.19
C ALA A 18 -15.58 -15.64 -1.02
N LEU A 19 -14.34 -15.35 -0.62
CA LEU A 19 -14.08 -14.34 0.42
C LEU A 19 -14.57 -12.96 -0.02
N ALA A 20 -14.38 -12.58 -1.28
CA ALA A 20 -14.86 -11.31 -1.80
C ALA A 20 -16.39 -11.23 -1.82
N ALA A 21 -17.08 -12.32 -2.20
CA ALA A 21 -18.53 -12.39 -2.19
C ALA A 21 -19.12 -12.39 -0.78
N LEU A 22 -18.43 -13.00 0.19
CA LEU A 22 -18.90 -13.09 1.57
C LEU A 22 -18.56 -11.85 2.40
N ALA A 23 -17.49 -11.12 2.11
CA ALA A 23 -16.99 -10.01 2.93
C ALA A 23 -18.07 -9.00 3.37
N PRO A 24 -19.01 -8.55 2.51
CA PRO A 24 -20.04 -7.60 2.91
C PRO A 24 -21.12 -8.18 3.85
N HIS A 25 -21.20 -9.51 3.96
CA HIS A 25 -22.22 -10.24 4.70
C HIS A 25 -21.67 -10.97 5.93
N LEU A 26 -20.35 -10.95 6.14
CA LEU A 26 -19.73 -11.58 7.28
C LEU A 26 -19.90 -10.71 8.54
N PRO A 27 -20.38 -11.28 9.65
CA PRO A 27 -20.35 -10.60 10.93
C PRO A 27 -18.90 -10.43 11.42
N GLU A 28 -18.68 -9.44 12.29
CA GLU A 28 -17.33 -9.06 12.75
C GLU A 28 -16.55 -10.21 13.39
N ASP A 29 -17.23 -11.10 14.11
CA ASP A 29 -16.65 -12.28 14.77
C ASP A 29 -16.10 -13.32 13.77
N LEU A 30 -16.63 -13.38 12.55
CA LEU A 30 -16.12 -14.22 11.47
C LEU A 30 -15.04 -13.54 10.63
N MET A 31 -14.83 -12.24 10.80
CA MET A 31 -13.88 -11.47 10.00
C MET A 31 -12.42 -11.88 10.27
N ALA A 32 -12.10 -12.25 11.51
CA ALA A 32 -10.80 -12.81 11.87
C ALA A 32 -10.52 -14.15 11.14
N GLN A 33 -11.53 -14.99 10.99
CA GLN A 33 -11.43 -16.26 10.27
C GLN A 33 -11.26 -16.03 8.77
N ALA A 34 -12.02 -15.09 8.20
CA ALA A 34 -11.89 -14.69 6.79
C ALA A 34 -10.49 -14.15 6.47
N LEU A 35 -9.94 -13.30 7.33
CA LEU A 35 -8.55 -12.84 7.22
C LEU A 35 -7.55 -13.99 7.35
N GLY A 36 -7.79 -14.93 8.27
CA GLY A 36 -7.01 -16.16 8.40
C GLY A 36 -7.01 -17.00 7.11
N ALA A 37 -8.18 -17.18 6.49
CA ALA A 37 -8.33 -17.88 5.23
C ALA A 37 -7.61 -17.16 4.08
N ALA A 38 -7.73 -15.83 3.98
CA ALA A 38 -7.03 -15.01 3.00
C ALA A 38 -5.51 -15.16 3.11
N ARG A 39 -4.97 -15.15 4.34
CA ARG A 39 -3.53 -15.34 4.62
C ARG A 39 -2.98 -16.67 4.12
N MET A 40 -3.81 -17.72 4.15
CA MET A 40 -3.45 -19.08 3.72
C MET A 40 -3.56 -19.30 2.21
N ILE A 41 -4.00 -18.30 1.43
CA ILE A 41 -3.99 -18.37 -0.03
C ILE A 41 -2.54 -18.37 -0.52
N ALA A 42 -2.13 -19.45 -1.19
CA ALA A 42 -0.76 -19.65 -1.64
C ALA A 42 -0.34 -18.72 -2.80
N SER A 43 -1.29 -18.29 -3.62
CA SER A 43 -1.02 -17.36 -4.72
C SER A 43 -1.04 -15.93 -4.20
N ASP A 44 0.06 -15.21 -4.42
CA ASP A 44 0.21 -13.80 -4.06
C ASP A 44 -0.90 -12.93 -4.66
N ARG A 45 -1.26 -13.21 -5.91
CA ARG A 45 -2.39 -12.57 -6.60
C ARG A 45 -3.71 -12.69 -5.85
N TYR A 46 -4.21 -13.91 -5.73
CA TYR A 46 -5.48 -14.19 -5.06
C TYR A 46 -5.47 -13.78 -3.58
N ARG A 47 -4.32 -13.83 -2.91
CA ARG A 47 -4.17 -13.32 -1.54
C ARG A 47 -4.32 -11.80 -1.49
N ALA A 48 -3.73 -11.06 -2.43
CA ALA A 48 -3.90 -9.61 -2.51
C ALA A 48 -5.34 -9.22 -2.84
N GLU A 49 -5.96 -9.92 -3.80
CA GLU A 49 -7.37 -9.72 -4.17
C GLU A 49 -8.30 -10.00 -2.97
N ALA A 50 -8.08 -11.08 -2.21
CA ALA A 50 -8.83 -11.37 -1.00
C ALA A 50 -8.63 -10.31 0.09
N LEU A 51 -7.38 -9.87 0.34
CA LEU A 51 -7.12 -8.79 1.30
C LEU A 51 -7.79 -7.48 0.87
N ALA A 52 -7.78 -7.17 -0.43
CA ALA A 52 -8.43 -5.98 -0.97
C ALA A 52 -9.95 -6.02 -0.80
N ALA A 53 -10.57 -7.19 -1.01
CA ALA A 53 -12.01 -7.35 -0.82
C ALA A 53 -12.42 -7.31 0.65
N LEU A 54 -11.58 -7.80 1.57
CA LEU A 54 -11.85 -7.75 3.01
C LEU A 54 -11.63 -6.35 3.59
N ALA A 55 -10.70 -5.55 3.05
CA ALA A 55 -10.25 -4.27 3.62
C ALA A 55 -11.39 -3.33 4.10
N PRO A 56 -12.48 -3.12 3.34
CA PRO A 56 -13.56 -2.22 3.75
C PRO A 56 -14.41 -2.75 4.91
N HIS A 57 -14.33 -4.05 5.20
CA HIS A 57 -15.18 -4.76 6.16
C HIS A 57 -14.42 -5.21 7.40
N LEU A 58 -13.09 -5.12 7.39
CA LEU A 58 -12.25 -5.52 8.52
C LEU A 58 -12.39 -4.51 9.68
N PRO A 59 -12.69 -4.98 10.91
CA PRO A 59 -12.53 -4.23 12.14
C PRO A 59 -11.12 -3.64 12.33
N GLN A 60 -11.02 -2.52 13.06
CA GLN A 60 -9.76 -1.80 13.26
C GLN A 60 -8.68 -2.64 13.96
N ASP A 61 -9.06 -3.48 14.91
CA ASP A 61 -8.15 -4.38 15.62
C ASP A 61 -7.54 -5.48 14.72
N LEU A 62 -8.16 -5.77 13.57
CA LEU A 62 -7.63 -6.69 12.56
C LEU A 62 -6.74 -6.01 11.50
N MET A 63 -6.72 -4.67 11.43
CA MET A 63 -5.93 -3.93 10.42
C MET A 63 -4.43 -4.20 10.53
N ALA A 64 -3.91 -4.32 11.76
CA ALA A 64 -2.50 -4.66 11.97
C ALA A 64 -2.14 -6.03 11.37
N GLN A 65 -3.03 -7.01 11.52
CA GLN A 65 -2.84 -8.35 10.96
C GLN A 65 -2.94 -8.35 9.43
N ALA A 66 -3.88 -7.58 8.88
CA ALA A 66 -4.04 -7.42 7.44
C ALA A 66 -2.82 -6.73 6.81
N LEU A 67 -2.27 -5.71 7.45
CA LEU A 67 -1.05 -5.04 7.02
C LEU A 67 0.16 -5.99 7.06
N VAL A 68 0.29 -6.82 8.11
CA VAL A 68 1.33 -7.87 8.17
C VAL A 68 1.15 -8.89 7.03
N ALA A 69 -0.09 -9.26 6.71
CA ALA A 69 -0.38 -10.17 5.60
C ALA A 69 0.02 -9.55 4.24
N ALA A 70 -0.34 -8.29 4.01
CA ALA A 70 0.05 -7.55 2.81
C ALA A 70 1.57 -7.47 2.65
N ARG A 71 2.30 -7.19 3.75
CA ARG A 71 3.77 -7.14 3.78
C ARG A 71 4.44 -8.47 3.39
N LYS A 72 3.79 -9.60 3.67
CA LYS A 72 4.29 -10.97 3.37
C LYS A 72 4.02 -11.41 1.93
N ILE A 73 3.30 -10.63 1.13
CA ILE A 73 3.17 -10.87 -0.31
C ILE A 73 4.54 -10.63 -0.95
N ARG A 74 5.03 -11.60 -1.72
CA ARG A 74 6.38 -11.59 -2.31
C ARG A 74 6.38 -10.81 -3.61
N ASP A 75 5.36 -11.03 -4.44
CA ASP A 75 5.18 -10.27 -5.67
C ASP A 75 4.88 -8.79 -5.37
N GLN A 76 5.66 -7.89 -5.98
CA GLN A 76 5.64 -6.48 -5.64
C GLN A 76 4.39 -5.75 -6.14
N ASP A 77 3.80 -6.18 -7.26
CA ASP A 77 2.55 -5.61 -7.77
C ASP A 77 1.40 -5.94 -6.81
N HIS A 78 1.30 -7.22 -6.47
CA HIS A 78 0.24 -7.71 -5.58
C HIS A 78 0.39 -7.15 -4.16
N ARG A 79 1.63 -6.96 -3.69
CA ARG A 79 1.89 -6.26 -2.43
C ARG A 79 1.44 -4.79 -2.49
N ALA A 80 1.75 -4.09 -3.58
CA ALA A 80 1.28 -2.71 -3.78
C ALA A 80 -0.25 -2.63 -3.84
N LEU A 81 -0.90 -3.58 -4.52
CA LEU A 81 -2.36 -3.68 -4.60
C LEU A 81 -2.98 -3.85 -3.22
N ALA A 82 -2.47 -4.79 -2.41
CA ALA A 82 -2.98 -5.02 -1.06
C ALA A 82 -2.76 -3.80 -0.15
N LEU A 83 -1.58 -3.17 -0.20
CA LEU A 83 -1.31 -1.95 0.56
C LEU A 83 -2.23 -0.80 0.13
N ALA A 84 -2.46 -0.63 -1.17
CA ALA A 84 -3.34 0.40 -1.70
C ALA A 84 -4.80 0.19 -1.27
N ALA A 85 -5.28 -1.06 -1.25
CA ALA A 85 -6.62 -1.38 -0.80
C ALA A 85 -6.82 -1.21 0.70
N LEU A 86 -5.79 -1.49 1.51
CA LEU A 86 -5.85 -1.28 2.97
C LEU A 86 -5.78 0.21 3.33
N ALA A 87 -5.06 1.02 2.57
CA ALA A 87 -4.74 2.41 2.91
C ALA A 87 -5.94 3.25 3.43
N PRO A 88 -7.11 3.28 2.76
CA PRO A 88 -8.25 4.09 3.22
C PRO A 88 -8.80 3.67 4.59
N HIS A 89 -8.57 2.42 4.99
CA HIS A 89 -9.14 1.80 6.19
C HIS A 89 -8.13 1.69 7.34
N LEU A 90 -6.86 2.05 7.11
CA LEU A 90 -5.84 1.97 8.14
C LEU A 90 -6.06 3.03 9.25
N PRO A 91 -6.00 2.60 10.52
CA PRO A 91 -5.79 3.45 11.68
C PRO A 91 -4.50 4.28 11.56
N GLN A 92 -4.49 5.48 12.15
CA GLN A 92 -3.36 6.42 12.06
C GLN A 92 -2.05 5.84 12.62
N ASP A 93 -2.11 5.06 13.71
CA ASP A 93 -0.96 4.40 14.35
C ASP A 93 -0.29 3.34 13.47
N LEU A 94 -0.98 2.85 12.42
CA LEU A 94 -0.42 1.92 11.44
C LEU A 94 0.16 2.61 10.20
N MET A 95 -0.04 3.91 10.01
CA MET A 95 0.39 4.63 8.81
C MET A 95 1.91 4.62 8.62
N ALA A 96 2.68 4.73 9.71
CA ALA A 96 4.14 4.65 9.66
C ALA A 96 4.63 3.29 9.12
N GLN A 97 3.98 2.19 9.58
CA GLN A 97 4.32 0.83 9.14
C GLN A 97 3.92 0.60 7.67
N ALA A 98 2.77 1.13 7.24
CA ALA A 98 2.34 1.05 5.85
C ALA A 98 3.25 1.84 4.91
N LEU A 99 3.70 3.03 5.33
CA LEU A 99 4.67 3.83 4.58
C LEU A 99 6.04 3.14 4.48
N ASP A 100 6.54 2.52 5.55
CA ASP A 100 7.74 1.67 5.51
C ASP A 100 7.58 0.50 4.51
N ALA A 101 6.43 -0.19 4.55
CA ALA A 101 6.15 -1.29 3.63
C ALA A 101 6.11 -0.84 2.17
N ALA A 102 5.47 0.31 1.88
CA ALA A 102 5.42 0.88 0.54
C ALA A 102 6.82 1.28 0.04
N ARG A 103 7.64 1.95 0.87
CA ARG A 103 9.00 2.37 0.51
C ARG A 103 9.94 1.20 0.15
N LYS A 104 9.71 0.02 0.74
CA LYS A 104 10.45 -1.23 0.50
C LYS A 104 10.05 -1.95 -0.80
N ILE A 105 9.11 -1.40 -1.57
CA ILE A 105 8.81 -1.88 -2.92
C ILE A 105 9.90 -1.39 -3.88
N GLU A 106 10.56 -2.30 -4.59
CA GLU A 106 11.70 -1.98 -5.45
C GLU A 106 11.24 -1.34 -6.76
N SER A 107 10.26 -1.96 -7.43
CA SER A 107 9.62 -1.42 -8.63
C SER A 107 9.03 -0.04 -8.36
N ALA A 108 9.50 0.96 -9.09
CA ALA A 108 9.03 2.34 -8.95
C ALA A 108 7.55 2.50 -9.27
N GLN A 109 7.06 1.79 -10.29
CA GLN A 109 5.64 1.82 -10.65
C GLN A 109 4.76 1.33 -9.49
N TYR A 110 5.11 0.19 -8.89
CA TYR A 110 4.32 -0.40 -7.81
C TYR A 110 4.48 0.35 -6.49
N ARG A 111 5.67 0.88 -6.21
CA ARG A 111 5.90 1.76 -5.05
C ARG A 111 5.08 3.03 -5.16
N ALA A 112 5.14 3.73 -6.28
CA ALA A 112 4.37 4.95 -6.51
C ALA A 112 2.86 4.71 -6.38
N LYS A 113 2.36 3.57 -6.88
CA LYS A 113 0.96 3.14 -6.68
C LYS A 113 0.58 3.02 -5.20
N ALA A 114 1.41 2.33 -4.40
CA ALA A 114 1.16 2.19 -2.97
C ALA A 114 1.27 3.52 -2.22
N LEU A 115 2.27 4.34 -2.55
CA LEU A 115 2.46 5.68 -1.95
C LEU A 115 1.29 6.61 -2.27
N ALA A 116 0.79 6.60 -3.52
CA ALA A 116 -0.33 7.43 -3.93
C ALA A 116 -1.61 7.08 -3.16
N ALA A 117 -1.84 5.81 -2.85
CA ALA A 117 -2.97 5.38 -2.04
C ALA A 117 -2.83 5.78 -0.56
N LEU A 118 -1.61 5.77 -0.02
CA LEU A 118 -1.34 6.18 1.37
C LEU A 118 -1.30 7.70 1.55
N ALA A 119 -0.95 8.46 0.51
CA ALA A 119 -0.66 9.90 0.62
C ALA A 119 -1.81 10.73 1.21
N PRO A 120 -3.10 10.54 0.83
CA PRO A 120 -4.20 11.29 1.46
C PRO A 120 -4.28 11.04 2.96
N ARG A 121 -4.14 9.78 3.39
CA ARG A 121 -4.19 9.39 4.81
C ARG A 121 -2.98 9.88 5.60
N LEU A 122 -1.81 9.91 4.98
CA LEU A 122 -0.61 10.53 5.57
C LEU A 122 -0.80 12.05 5.74
N ALA A 123 -1.47 12.72 4.80
CA ALA A 123 -1.74 14.16 4.88
C ALA A 123 -2.78 14.53 5.97
N GLU A 124 -3.53 13.56 6.48
CA GLU A 124 -4.42 13.73 7.63
C GLU A 124 -3.70 13.68 8.98
N LEU A 125 -2.45 13.17 9.02
CA LEU A 125 -1.70 13.08 10.27
C LEU A 125 -1.34 14.48 10.83
N PRO A 126 -1.21 14.61 12.17
CA PRO A 126 -0.64 15.80 12.78
C PRO A 126 0.76 16.10 12.23
N LEU A 127 1.10 17.37 12.04
CA LEU A 127 2.40 17.77 11.48
C LEU A 127 3.58 17.25 12.32
N LEU A 128 3.41 17.16 13.65
CA LEU A 128 4.42 16.61 14.57
C LEU A 128 4.74 15.13 14.30
N GLU A 129 3.78 14.37 13.78
CA GLU A 129 3.97 12.97 13.39
C GLU A 129 4.40 12.85 11.93
N LEU A 130 3.85 13.68 11.06
CA LEU A 130 4.13 13.65 9.62
C LEU A 130 5.57 14.10 9.30
N TYR A 131 6.10 15.08 10.03
CA TYR A 131 7.41 15.66 9.74
C TYR A 131 8.57 14.66 9.95
N PRO A 132 8.66 13.91 11.05
CA PRO A 132 9.65 12.82 11.19
C PRO A 132 9.53 11.78 10.07
N LEU A 133 8.30 11.34 9.75
CA LEU A 133 8.06 10.37 8.67
C LEU A 133 8.57 10.90 7.32
N TRP A 134 8.34 12.18 7.03
CA TRP A 134 8.83 12.83 5.83
C TRP A 134 10.36 12.93 5.80
N ARG A 135 10.98 13.34 6.92
CA ARG A 135 12.45 13.42 7.07
C ARG A 135 13.15 12.10 6.87
N GLU A 136 12.53 10.98 7.21
CA GLU A 136 13.05 9.65 6.92
C GLU A 136 12.75 9.18 5.49
N THR A 137 11.57 9.52 4.98
CA THR A 137 11.08 9.05 3.68
C THR A 137 11.82 9.70 2.52
N LEU A 138 11.95 11.03 2.53
CA LEU A 138 12.51 11.76 1.40
C LEU A 138 13.95 11.34 1.08
N PRO A 139 14.89 11.24 2.05
CA PRO A 139 16.24 10.75 1.77
C PRO A 139 16.28 9.30 1.31
N ALA A 140 15.40 8.44 1.82
CA ALA A 140 15.33 7.05 1.39
C ALA A 140 14.91 6.92 -0.08
N LEU A 141 13.95 7.73 -0.51
CA LEU A 141 13.51 7.81 -1.91
C LEU A 141 14.57 8.46 -2.80
N ALA A 142 15.26 9.49 -2.30
CA ALA A 142 16.27 10.24 -3.05
C ALA A 142 17.53 9.43 -3.41
N ARG A 143 17.78 8.31 -2.72
CA ARG A 143 18.85 7.36 -3.06
C ARG A 143 18.56 6.53 -4.32
N ARG A 144 17.32 6.58 -4.84
CA ARG A 144 16.91 5.85 -6.06
C ARG A 144 17.24 6.67 -7.30
N THR A 145 16.96 6.11 -8.48
CA THR A 145 17.18 6.85 -9.72
C THR A 145 16.30 8.09 -9.78
N ARG A 146 16.74 9.11 -10.54
CA ARG A 146 15.96 10.34 -10.74
C ARG A 146 14.54 10.05 -11.22
N LYS A 147 14.38 9.15 -12.19
CA LYS A 147 13.08 8.76 -12.75
C LYS A 147 12.16 8.18 -11.64
N ASP A 148 12.72 7.35 -10.78
CA ASP A 148 11.97 6.71 -9.70
C ASP A 148 11.57 7.71 -8.63
N LEU A 149 12.49 8.58 -8.22
CA LEU A 149 12.23 9.66 -7.27
C LEU A 149 11.09 10.57 -7.78
N LEU A 150 11.10 10.95 -9.05
CA LEU A 150 10.04 11.79 -9.63
C LEU A 150 8.67 11.11 -9.58
N ALA A 151 8.60 9.80 -9.81
CA ALA A 151 7.36 9.05 -9.67
C ALA A 151 6.87 9.04 -8.21
N ASP A 152 7.77 8.86 -7.25
CA ASP A 152 7.44 8.85 -5.83
C ASP A 152 7.00 10.24 -5.33
N ILE A 153 7.70 11.31 -5.75
CA ILE A 153 7.36 12.70 -5.41
C ILE A 153 5.98 13.08 -5.96
N ARG A 154 5.67 12.68 -7.20
CA ARG A 154 4.33 12.88 -7.77
C ARG A 154 3.25 12.16 -6.95
N ALA A 155 3.52 10.92 -6.51
CA ALA A 155 2.59 10.15 -5.69
C ALA A 155 2.36 10.78 -4.30
N LEU A 156 3.37 11.45 -3.74
CA LEU A 156 3.33 12.08 -2.42
C LEU A 156 2.85 13.54 -2.44
N HIS A 157 2.28 14.03 -3.54
CA HIS A 157 1.74 15.39 -3.65
C HIS A 157 0.87 15.83 -2.44
N PRO A 158 -0.11 15.02 -1.94
CA PRO A 158 -0.89 15.40 -0.77
C PRO A 158 -0.05 15.67 0.48
N VAL A 159 1.05 14.92 0.68
CA VAL A 159 1.95 15.09 1.83
C VAL A 159 2.77 16.36 1.69
N ILE A 160 3.28 16.66 0.49
CA ILE A 160 4.06 17.88 0.23
C ILE A 160 3.16 19.11 0.43
N HIS A 161 1.94 19.08 -0.09
CA HIS A 161 0.96 20.14 0.13
C HIS A 161 0.61 20.30 1.61
N LYS A 162 0.45 19.22 2.37
CA LYS A 162 0.21 19.29 3.82
C LYS A 162 1.37 19.94 4.58
N LEU A 163 2.61 19.71 4.16
CA LEU A 163 3.80 20.20 4.85
C LEU A 163 4.12 21.67 4.57
N GLY A 164 3.79 22.19 3.38
CA GLY A 164 4.16 23.57 3.01
C GLY A 164 3.25 24.26 1.99
N GLY A 165 2.03 23.76 1.80
CA GLY A 165 1.01 24.35 0.93
C GLY A 165 1.39 24.37 -0.55
N GLU A 166 0.75 25.28 -1.30
CA GLU A 166 1.00 25.48 -2.73
C GLU A 166 2.43 25.93 -3.04
N GLU A 167 3.05 26.69 -2.13
CA GLU A 167 4.43 27.16 -2.28
C GLU A 167 5.40 25.98 -2.31
N ALA A 168 5.29 25.02 -1.38
CA ALA A 168 6.13 23.83 -1.37
C ALA A 168 5.96 22.97 -2.63
N ILE A 169 4.76 22.91 -3.21
CA ILE A 169 4.52 22.22 -4.49
C ILE A 169 5.24 22.96 -5.64
N ALA A 170 5.10 24.28 -5.70
CA ALA A 170 5.72 25.11 -6.73
C ALA A 170 7.25 25.07 -6.64
N GLU A 171 7.82 25.15 -5.43
CA GLU A 171 9.26 25.02 -5.19
C GLU A 171 9.78 23.64 -5.55
N THR A 172 9.05 22.57 -5.21
CA THR A 172 9.40 21.20 -5.60
C THR A 172 9.43 21.06 -7.13
N ALA A 173 8.42 21.59 -7.83
CA ALA A 173 8.38 21.58 -9.28
C ALA A 173 9.53 22.38 -9.89
N ARG A 174 9.83 23.56 -9.33
CA ARG A 174 10.95 24.41 -9.76
C ARG A 174 12.29 23.70 -9.61
N ALA A 175 12.55 23.13 -8.45
CA ALA A 175 13.78 22.36 -8.18
C ALA A 175 13.94 21.20 -9.15
N ILE A 176 12.86 20.47 -9.48
CA ILE A 176 12.88 19.39 -10.47
C ILE A 176 13.27 19.90 -11.87
N ILE A 177 12.71 21.04 -12.28
CA ILE A 177 12.98 21.67 -13.58
C ILE A 177 14.42 22.17 -13.65
N ASP A 178 14.91 22.86 -12.61
CA ASP A 178 16.25 23.44 -12.59
C ASP A 178 17.34 22.35 -12.63
N VAL A 179 17.17 21.27 -11.87
CA VAL A 179 18.03 20.08 -11.97
C VAL A 179 17.94 19.41 -13.36
N GLY A 180 16.81 19.57 -14.08
CA GLY A 180 16.65 19.12 -15.47
C GLY A 180 17.43 19.97 -16.47
N ARG A 181 17.63 21.24 -16.16
CA ARG A 181 18.35 22.19 -17.02
C ARG A 181 19.86 22.12 -16.83
N TRP A 182 20.34 21.78 -15.63
CA TRP A 182 21.77 21.72 -15.33
C TRP A 182 22.50 20.50 -15.94
N TRP A 183 21.77 19.45 -16.32
CA TRP A 183 22.32 18.27 -16.97
C TRP A 183 21.41 17.82 -18.13
N PRO A 184 21.64 18.31 -19.37
CA PRO A 184 20.95 17.86 -20.58
C PRO A 184 21.30 16.42 -20.96
#